data_AF-A0A524KK03-F1
#
_entry.id   AF-A0A524KK03-F1
#
_cell.length_a   1.000
_cell.length_b   1.000
_cell.length_c   1.000
_cell.angle_alpha   90.00
_cell.angle_beta   90.00
_cell.angle_gamma   90.00
#
_symmetry.space_group_name_H-M   'P 1'
#
loop_
_entity.id
_entity.type
_entity.pdbx_description
1 polymer ?
#
loop_
_entity_poly.entity_id
_entity_poly.type
_entity_poly.pdbx_seq_one_letter_code
_entity_poly.pdbx_strand_id
1 'polypeptide(L)'
;MSSIQIQREHSLPLKTARALIQKMAAQLKKEFDFECAWKQGVLHLERTGIRGQIAVTKQHVQLDATLGPLLGFLKPRIEQEVAAEFDKQFPAPKARSPATKKAASSAGVAKRRARGQK
;
A
#
# COMPACT_ATOMS: atom_id res chain seq x y z
N MET A 1 -6.83 -13.65 -6.81
CA MET A 1 -7.06 -12.42 -6.01
C MET A 1 -6.14 -11.34 -6.56
N SER A 2 -6.65 -10.12 -6.77
CA SER A 2 -5.87 -9.05 -7.38
C SER A 2 -5.15 -8.26 -6.29
N SER A 3 -3.91 -8.62 -5.98
CA SER A 3 -3.04 -7.82 -5.10
C SER A 3 -2.14 -6.88 -5.90
N ILE A 4 -1.94 -5.69 -5.35
CA ILE A 4 -1.04 -4.63 -5.80
C ILE A 4 0.00 -4.47 -4.70
N GLN A 5 1.28 -4.53 -5.08
CA GLN A 5 2.40 -4.30 -4.18
C GLN A 5 3.33 -3.27 -4.82
N ILE A 6 3.54 -2.15 -4.12
CA ILE A 6 4.39 -1.07 -4.57
C ILE A 6 5.43 -0.80 -3.48
N GLN A 7 6.71 -0.93 -3.84
CA GLN A 7 7.81 -0.54 -2.97
C GLN A 7 8.58 0.62 -3.61
N ARG A 8 8.86 1.66 -2.82
CA ARG A 8 9.66 2.81 -3.22
C ARG A 8 10.71 3.09 -2.16
N GLU A 9 11.93 3.35 -2.60
CA GLU A 9 13.02 3.77 -1.72
C GLU A 9 13.03 5.30 -1.63
N HIS A 10 13.27 5.84 -0.44
CA HIS A 10 13.37 7.28 -0.23
C HIS A 10 14.42 7.61 0.83
N SER A 11 15.12 8.73 0.65
CA SER A 11 16.02 9.29 1.66
C SER A 11 15.36 10.40 2.50
N LEU A 12 14.02 10.43 2.54
CA LEU A 12 13.28 11.41 3.33
C LEU A 12 13.20 11.05 4.82
N PRO A 13 13.26 12.04 5.73
CA PRO A 13 13.09 11.79 7.15
C PRO A 13 11.69 11.27 7.47
N LEU A 14 11.59 10.34 8.43
CA LEU A 14 10.36 9.59 8.74
C LEU A 14 9.15 10.49 9.06
N LYS A 15 9.37 11.67 9.64
CA LYS A 15 8.31 12.66 9.92
C LYS A 15 7.70 13.20 8.62
N THR A 16 8.54 13.55 7.64
CA THR A 16 8.11 14.01 6.31
C THR A 16 7.46 12.88 5.53
N ALA A 17 8.05 11.68 5.54
CA ALA A 17 7.48 10.51 4.88
C ALA A 17 6.07 10.19 5.39
N ARG A 18 5.84 10.23 6.71
CA ARG A 18 4.49 10.03 7.28
C ARG A 18 3.50 11.13 6.88
N ALA A 19 3.92 12.39 6.85
CA ALA A 19 3.06 13.49 6.43
C ALA A 19 2.66 13.37 4.95
N LEU A 20 3.59 12.98 4.08
CA LEU A 20 3.34 12.69 2.66
C LEU A 20 2.35 11.54 2.49
N ILE A 21 2.53 10.44 3.22
CA ILE A 21 1.60 9.30 3.18
C ILE A 21 0.24 9.66 3.73
N GLN A 22 0.16 10.47 4.78
CA GLN A 22 -1.11 10.96 5.30
C GLN A 22 -1.83 11.84 4.27
N LYS A 23 -1.11 12.71 3.56
CA LYS A 23 -1.66 13.53 2.49
C LYS A 23 -2.17 12.68 1.33
N MET A 24 -1.39 11.69 0.92
CA MET A 24 -1.77 10.72 -0.11
C MET A 24 -3.02 9.94 0.32
N ALA A 25 -3.10 9.49 1.57
CA ALA A 25 -4.26 8.80 2.11
C ALA A 25 -5.53 9.67 2.10
N ALA A 26 -5.40 10.97 2.43
CA ALA A 26 -6.52 11.91 2.37
C ALA A 26 -7.03 12.11 0.92
N GLN A 27 -6.12 12.17 -0.05
CA GLN A 27 -6.47 12.22 -1.48
C GLN A 27 -7.15 10.95 -1.94
N LEU A 28 -6.57 9.78 -1.65
CA LEU A 28 -7.17 8.49 -1.99
C LEU A 28 -8.53 8.29 -1.32
N LYS A 29 -8.69 8.77 -0.08
CA LYS A 29 -9.99 8.80 0.61
C LYS A 29 -11.01 9.64 -0.16
N LYS A 30 -10.63 10.78 -0.72
CA LYS A 30 -11.54 11.64 -1.47
C LYS A 30 -11.92 11.05 -2.84
N GLU A 31 -10.95 10.49 -3.55
CA GLU A 31 -11.15 9.97 -4.91
C GLU A 31 -11.89 8.62 -4.90
N PHE A 32 -11.64 7.78 -3.90
CA PHE A 32 -12.12 6.40 -3.90
C PHE A 32 -12.94 6.02 -2.65
N ASP A 33 -13.14 6.93 -1.71
CA ASP A 33 -13.95 6.71 -0.49
C ASP A 33 -13.43 5.57 0.40
N PHE A 34 -12.11 5.54 0.66
CA PHE A 34 -11.46 4.60 1.58
C PHE A 34 -11.39 5.13 3.02
N GLU A 35 -11.51 4.24 3.99
CA GLU A 35 -11.14 4.51 5.37
C GLU A 35 -9.64 4.32 5.59
N CYS A 36 -9.02 5.22 6.34
CA CYS A 36 -7.59 5.20 6.61
C CYS A 36 -7.32 5.30 8.12
N ALA A 37 -6.54 4.36 8.66
CA ALA A 37 -6.26 4.25 10.09
C ALA A 37 -4.77 3.99 10.35
N TRP A 38 -4.12 4.83 11.14
CA TRP A 38 -2.74 4.59 11.57
C TRP A 38 -2.69 3.58 12.73
N LYS A 39 -1.87 2.53 12.60
CA LYS A 39 -1.61 1.50 13.62
C LYS A 39 -0.11 1.21 13.68
N GLN A 40 0.54 1.47 14.81
CA GLN A 40 1.97 1.14 15.04
C GLN A 40 2.95 1.58 13.93
N GLY A 41 2.66 2.70 13.22
CA GLY A 41 3.52 3.19 12.13
C GLY A 41 3.20 2.61 10.75
N VAL A 42 2.16 1.79 10.64
CA VAL A 42 1.56 1.32 9.39
C VAL A 42 0.22 2.02 9.21
N LEU A 43 -0.04 2.54 8.02
CA LEU A 43 -1.35 3.09 7.68
C LEU A 43 -2.19 1.99 7.03
N HIS A 44 -3.27 1.58 7.69
CA HIS A 44 -4.26 0.67 7.12
C HIS A 44 -5.27 1.44 6.29
N LEU A 45 -5.64 0.87 5.15
CA LEU A 45 -6.59 1.39 4.19
C LEU A 45 -7.68 0.33 4.01
N GLU A 46 -8.94 0.65 4.22
CA GLU A 46 -10.02 -0.32 4.02
C GLU A 46 -11.26 0.31 3.41
N ARG A 47 -11.94 -0.45 2.56
CA ARG A 47 -13.26 -0.14 1.99
C ARG A 47 -13.92 -1.42 1.55
N THR A 48 -15.23 -1.35 1.35
CA THR A 48 -16.00 -2.38 0.65
C THR A 48 -15.32 -2.76 -0.68
N GLY A 49 -14.70 -3.95 -0.70
CA GLY A 49 -14.02 -4.50 -1.88
C GLY A 49 -12.53 -4.15 -2.05
N ILE A 50 -11.92 -3.37 -1.14
CA ILE A 50 -10.49 -3.04 -1.18
C ILE A 50 -9.90 -3.05 0.23
N ARG A 51 -8.78 -3.73 0.43
CA ARG A 51 -8.03 -3.72 1.69
C ARG A 51 -6.57 -3.49 1.41
N GLY A 52 -5.97 -2.47 2.00
CA GLY A 52 -4.56 -2.19 1.86
C GLY A 52 -3.89 -1.71 3.14
N GLN A 53 -2.57 -1.60 3.09
CA GLN A 53 -1.73 -1.14 4.17
C GLN A 53 -0.47 -0.50 3.60
N ILE A 54 0.02 0.54 4.25
CA ILE A 54 1.24 1.25 3.88
C ILE A 54 2.18 1.25 5.08
N ALA A 55 3.30 0.54 4.94
CA ALA A 55 4.39 0.58 5.89
C ALA A 55 5.40 1.65 5.47
N VAL A 56 5.68 2.59 6.38
CA VAL A 56 6.62 3.69 6.14
C VAL A 56 7.85 3.49 7.01
N THR A 57 9.00 3.24 6.42
CA THR A 57 10.29 3.15 7.14
C THR A 57 11.14 4.39 6.85
N LYS A 58 12.36 4.43 7.38
CA LYS A 58 13.28 5.55 7.15
C LYS A 58 13.85 5.58 5.72
N GLN A 59 13.88 4.42 5.07
CA GLN A 59 14.62 4.22 3.83
C GLN A 59 13.73 3.75 2.68
N HIS A 60 12.57 3.20 3.00
CA HIS A 60 11.62 2.71 2.01
C HIS A 60 10.19 2.78 2.53
N VAL A 61 9.29 2.76 1.59
CA VAL A 61 7.85 2.72 1.81
C VAL A 61 7.28 1.58 0.98
N GLN A 62 6.45 0.77 1.62
CA GLN A 62 5.80 -0.38 1.02
C GLN A 62 4.29 -0.20 1.13
N LEU A 63 3.60 -0.26 0.00
CA LEU A 63 2.15 -0.32 -0.10
C LEU A 63 1.74 -1.73 -0.55
N ASP A 64 0.85 -2.33 0.21
CA ASP A 64 0.18 -3.58 -0.11
C ASP A 64 -1.32 -3.31 -0.21
N ALA A 65 -1.96 -3.66 -1.32
CA ALA A 65 -3.40 -3.51 -1.48
C ALA A 65 -3.98 -4.74 -2.17
N THR A 66 -5.10 -5.23 -1.67
CA THR A 66 -5.86 -6.35 -2.22
C THR A 66 -7.21 -5.85 -2.69
N LEU A 67 -7.48 -6.08 -3.97
CA LEU A 67 -8.71 -5.74 -4.65
C LEU A 67 -9.62 -6.97 -4.71
N GLY A 68 -10.91 -6.73 -4.49
CA GLY A 68 -11.97 -7.70 -4.73
C GLY A 68 -12.15 -8.03 -6.21
N PRO A 69 -12.92 -9.10 -6.52
CA PRO A 69 -13.05 -9.63 -7.88
C PRO A 69 -13.61 -8.61 -8.89
N LEU A 70 -14.54 -7.76 -8.48
CA LEU A 70 -15.12 -6.71 -9.32
C LEU A 70 -14.09 -5.65 -9.74
N LEU A 71 -13.18 -5.30 -8.84
CA LEU A 71 -12.16 -4.27 -9.05
C LEU A 71 -10.89 -4.83 -9.70
N GLY A 72 -10.79 -6.15 -9.84
CA GLY A 72 -9.65 -6.82 -10.46
C GLY A 72 -9.40 -6.38 -11.90
N PHE A 73 -10.45 -6.02 -12.66
CA PHE A 73 -10.34 -5.52 -14.03
C PHE A 73 -9.74 -4.10 -14.09
N LEU A 74 -10.00 -3.28 -13.07
CA LEU A 74 -9.47 -1.91 -12.95
C LEU A 74 -8.11 -1.86 -12.24
N LYS A 75 -7.58 -3.01 -11.79
CA LYS A 75 -6.25 -3.12 -11.16
C LYS A 75 -5.18 -2.27 -11.83
N PRO A 76 -4.91 -2.38 -13.16
CA PRO A 76 -3.82 -1.63 -13.77
C PRO A 76 -4.02 -0.12 -13.65
N ARG A 77 -5.26 0.36 -13.74
CA ARG A 77 -5.61 1.78 -13.62
C ARG A 77 -5.36 2.28 -12.19
N ILE A 78 -5.81 1.52 -11.19
CA ILE A 78 -5.62 1.84 -9.76
C ILE A 78 -4.12 1.83 -9.41
N GLU A 79 -3.39 0.81 -9.86
CA GLU A 79 -1.96 0.69 -9.62
C GLU A 79 -1.19 1.88 -10.21
N GLN A 80 -1.53 2.32 -11.43
CA GLN A 80 -0.92 3.49 -12.06
C GLN A 80 -1.21 4.78 -11.28
N GLU A 81 -2.45 5.00 -10.84
CA GLU A 81 -2.81 6.19 -10.05
C GLU A 81 -2.10 6.23 -8.71
N VAL A 82 -2.08 5.10 -8.00
CA VAL A 82 -1.38 5.00 -6.72
C VAL A 82 0.12 5.19 -6.92
N ALA A 83 0.70 4.60 -7.98
CA ALA A 83 2.11 4.79 -8.31
C ALA A 83 2.43 6.25 -8.69
N ALA A 84 1.55 6.93 -9.42
CA ALA A 84 1.72 8.33 -9.79
C ALA A 84 1.62 9.27 -8.58
N GLU A 85 0.67 9.03 -7.67
CA GLU A 85 0.61 9.77 -6.40
C GLU A 85 1.85 9.51 -5.54
N PHE A 86 2.34 8.27 -5.50
CA PHE A 86 3.60 7.94 -4.84
C PHE A 86 4.78 8.68 -5.45
N ASP A 87 4.90 8.70 -6.77
CA ASP A 87 5.99 9.38 -7.49
C ASP A 87 5.97 10.89 -7.24
N LYS A 88 4.78 11.50 -7.20
CA LYS A 88 4.62 12.92 -6.83
C LYS A 88 5.09 13.24 -5.41
N GLN A 89 4.83 12.34 -4.46
CA GLN A 89 5.21 12.55 -3.06
C GLN A 89 6.65 12.11 -2.75
N PHE A 90 7.15 11.11 -3.48
CA PHE A 90 8.48 10.51 -3.33
C PHE A 90 9.17 10.47 -4.71
N PRO A 91 9.59 11.63 -5.25
CA PRO A 91 10.31 11.65 -6.51
C PRO A 91 11.62 10.89 -6.34
N ALA A 92 11.73 9.72 -6.95
CA ALA A 92 12.99 8.99 -6.98
C ALA A 92 14.02 9.79 -7.80
N PRO A 93 15.32 9.74 -7.47
CA PRO A 93 16.34 10.18 -8.41
C PRO A 93 16.20 9.32 -9.69
N LYS A 94 15.85 9.98 -10.81
CA LYS A 94 15.56 9.38 -12.13
C LYS A 94 16.33 8.09 -12.42
N ALA A 95 15.63 6.96 -12.44
CA ALA A 95 15.98 5.81 -13.27
C ALA A 95 14.74 4.94 -13.55
N ARG A 96 14.27 5.02 -14.81
CA ARG A 96 13.54 3.99 -15.59
C ARG A 96 12.56 3.06 -14.84
N SER A 97 11.27 3.28 -15.06
CA SER A 97 10.30 2.16 -15.18
C SER A 97 10.59 1.35 -16.48
N PRO A 98 10.19 0.07 -16.65
CA PRO A 98 9.04 -0.60 -16.00
C PRO A 98 9.23 -2.10 -15.62
N ALA A 99 8.19 -2.65 -14.98
CA ALA A 99 7.73 -4.05 -15.04
C ALA A 99 8.53 -5.18 -14.34
N THR A 100 7.84 -5.80 -13.36
CA THR A 100 7.61 -7.25 -13.24
C THR A 100 8.83 -8.18 -13.24
N LYS A 101 9.25 -8.64 -12.04
CA LYS A 101 9.64 -10.05 -11.75
C LYS A 101 9.97 -10.27 -10.26
N LYS A 102 9.06 -11.00 -9.60
CA LYS A 102 9.33 -12.18 -8.73
C LYS A 102 10.31 -12.04 -7.54
N ALA A 103 9.75 -11.98 -6.33
CA ALA A 103 10.16 -12.77 -5.15
C ALA A 103 9.04 -12.61 -4.09
N ALA A 104 8.13 -13.56 -3.86
CA ALA A 104 8.36 -14.74 -3.02
C ALA A 104 9.13 -14.41 -1.74
N SER A 105 8.44 -14.11 -0.64
CA SER A 105 8.62 -14.81 0.65
C SER A 105 7.78 -14.20 1.78
N SER A 106 6.96 -15.05 2.39
CA SER A 106 6.71 -15.19 3.82
C SER A 106 6.97 -13.99 4.75
N ALA A 107 5.91 -13.52 5.43
CA ALA A 107 5.77 -13.69 6.88
C ALA A 107 4.60 -12.87 7.45
N GLY A 108 3.68 -13.55 8.14
CA GLY A 108 3.10 -13.00 9.37
C GLY A 108 1.70 -12.40 9.31
N VAL A 109 0.66 -13.24 9.32
CA VAL A 109 -0.38 -13.09 10.35
C VAL A 109 -0.76 -14.45 10.90
N ALA A 110 0.09 -14.92 11.82
CA ALA A 110 -0.32 -15.90 12.79
C ALA A 110 -1.40 -15.27 13.67
N LYS A 111 -2.66 -15.66 13.49
CA LYS A 111 -3.65 -15.63 14.58
C LYS A 111 -4.21 -17.03 14.75
N ARG A 112 -3.58 -17.74 15.69
CA ARG A 112 -4.04 -18.99 16.31
C ARG A 112 -5.54 -18.86 16.62
N ARG A 113 -6.35 -19.79 16.12
CA ARG A 113 -7.56 -20.23 16.80
C ARG A 113 -7.44 -21.72 17.05
N ALA A 114 -6.88 -22.02 18.21
CA ALA A 114 -7.05 -23.29 18.88
C ALA A 114 -8.48 -23.35 19.45
N ARG A 115 -9.21 -24.41 19.09
CA ARG A 115 -10.30 -25.11 19.80
C ARG A 115 -11.01 -25.95 18.73
N GLY A 116 -10.94 -27.27 18.69
CA GLY A 116 -10.86 -28.21 19.82
C GLY A 116 -12.21 -28.28 20.52
N GLN A 117 -12.85 -29.46 20.41
CA GLN A 117 -14.13 -29.93 20.98
C GLN A 117 -15.30 -29.88 19.97
N LYS A 118 -16.08 -30.93 19.76
CA LYS A 118 -16.12 -32.30 20.31
C LYS A 118 -16.91 -33.14 19.30
#